data_AF-A0A6V7V8K7-F1
#
_entry.id   AF-A0A6V7V8K7-F1
#
_cell.length_a   1.000
_cell.length_b   1.000
_cell.length_c   1.000
_cell.angle_alpha   90.00
_cell.angle_beta   90.00
_cell.angle_gamma   90.00
#
_symmetry.space_group_name_H-M   'P 1'
#
loop_
_entity.id
_entity.type
_entity.pdbx_description
1 polymer ?
#
loop_
_entity_poly.entity_id
_entity_poly.type
_entity_poly.pdbx_seq_one_letter_code
_entity_poly.pdbx_strand_id
1 'polypeptide(L)'
;MIISHLIIFICGFKMVYYVNLHTGFDQNMKRLLKQLTKTLIILVIIPFINQLLVLLIIFFNFNNIKQSHEETNTILIYNNKLIIYIFLSSFTHFTPVFNPIVCIITNKPYKEAVLNRLRIHPQ
;
A
#
# COMPACT_ATOMS: atom_id res chain seq x y z
N MET A 1 -13.59 -4.88 2.13
CA MET A 1 -12.38 -4.07 1.83
C MET A 1 -12.14 -3.85 0.34
N ILE A 2 -12.37 -4.84 -0.53
CA ILE A 2 -12.19 -4.69 -2.00
C ILE A 2 -13.02 -3.54 -2.59
N ILE A 3 -14.28 -3.40 -2.17
CA ILE A 3 -15.19 -2.33 -2.64
C ILE A 3 -14.61 -0.94 -2.33
N SER A 4 -14.05 -0.74 -1.14
CA SER A 4 -13.46 0.55 -0.74
C SER A 4 -12.26 0.94 -1.62
N HIS A 5 -11.42 -0.01 -2.01
CA HIS A 5 -10.27 0.23 -2.90
C HIS A 5 -10.73 0.56 -4.33
N LEU A 6 -11.76 -0.14 -4.82
CA LEU A 6 -12.41 0.14 -6.11
C LEU A 6 -13.01 1.56 -6.16
N ILE A 7 -13.68 1.99 -5.10
CA ILE A 7 -14.24 3.34 -5.00
C ILE A 7 -13.12 4.38 -5.08
N ILE A 8 -12.04 4.23 -4.31
CA ILE A 8 -10.94 5.20 -4.32
C ILE A 8 -10.26 5.24 -5.70
N PHE A 9 -10.11 4.09 -6.36
CA PHE A 9 -9.56 4.00 -7.70
C PHE A 9 -10.42 4.75 -8.73
N ILE A 10 -11.74 4.51 -8.73
CA ILE A 10 -12.69 5.19 -9.64
C ILE A 10 -12.70 6.70 -9.37
N CYS A 11 -12.75 7.11 -8.10
CA CYS A 11 -12.69 8.51 -7.70
C CYS A 11 -11.40 9.18 -8.16
N GLY A 12 -10.25 8.53 -7.97
CA GLY A 12 -8.95 9.01 -8.43
C GLY A 12 -8.91 9.20 -9.94
N PHE A 13 -9.38 8.21 -10.69
CA PHE A 13 -9.44 8.30 -12.16
C PHE A 13 -10.32 9.47 -12.62
N LYS A 14 -11.53 9.60 -12.06
CA LYS A 14 -12.45 10.70 -12.38
C LYS A 14 -11.87 12.06 -12.05
N MET A 15 -11.12 12.17 -10.94
CA MET A 15 -10.44 13.41 -10.54
C MET A 15 -9.36 13.82 -11.56
N VAL A 16 -8.51 12.88 -12.01
CA VAL A 16 -7.48 13.18 -13.03
C VAL A 16 -8.13 13.59 -14.36
N TYR A 17 -9.18 12.88 -14.78
CA TYR A 17 -9.89 13.19 -16.00
C TYR A 17 -10.50 14.60 -15.97
N TYR A 18 -11.19 14.94 -14.88
CA TYR A 18 -11.79 16.27 -14.69
C TYR A 18 -10.77 17.40 -14.82
N VAL A 19 -9.59 17.23 -14.20
CA VAL A 19 -8.52 18.25 -14.18
C VAL A 19 -7.86 18.44 -15.53
N ASN A 20 -7.77 17.35 -16.31
CA ASN A 20 -7.27 17.43 -17.69
C ASN A 20 -8.28 18.13 -18.61
N LEU A 21 -9.58 17.87 -18.42
CA LEU A 21 -10.65 18.43 -19.25
C LEU A 21 -10.88 19.93 -18.99
N HIS A 22 -10.75 20.38 -17.74
CA HIS A 22 -10.97 21.79 -17.40
C HIS A 22 -9.81 22.67 -17.91
N THR A 23 -10.12 23.57 -18.84
CA THR A 23 -9.17 24.53 -19.45
C THR A 23 -8.86 25.71 -18.52
N GLY A 24 -9.72 26.02 -17.55
CA GLY A 24 -9.56 27.15 -16.62
C GLY A 24 -8.55 26.96 -15.47
N PHE A 25 -7.96 25.77 -15.32
CA PHE A 25 -6.93 25.56 -14.29
C PHE A 25 -5.54 25.96 -14.78
N ASP A 26 -4.83 26.73 -13.95
CA ASP A 26 -3.40 27.01 -14.10
C ASP A 26 -2.59 25.69 -14.19
N GLN A 27 -1.54 25.68 -15.01
CA GLN A 27 -0.67 24.52 -15.23
C GLN A 27 -0.06 24.00 -13.92
N ASN A 28 0.27 24.90 -13.00
CA ASN A 28 0.78 24.54 -11.67
C ASN A 28 -0.25 23.77 -10.84
N MET A 29 -1.51 24.19 -10.87
CA MET A 29 -2.60 23.52 -10.16
C MET A 29 -2.87 22.13 -10.75
N LYS A 30 -2.85 21.99 -12.08
CA LYS A 30 -2.94 20.70 -12.77
C LYS A 30 -1.81 19.76 -12.35
N ARG A 31 -0.58 20.26 -12.20
CA ARG A 31 0.59 19.48 -11.79
C ARG A 31 0.48 18.98 -10.36
N LEU A 32 0.12 19.87 -9.42
CA LEU A 32 -0.05 19.51 -8.01
C LEU A 32 -1.14 18.44 -7.83
N LEU A 33 -2.26 18.60 -8.54
CA LEU A 33 -3.37 17.68 -8.44
C LEU A 33 -3.03 16.30 -9.01
N LYS A 34 -2.31 16.24 -10.14
CA LYS A 34 -1.76 14.97 -10.66
C LYS A 34 -0.81 14.29 -9.68
N GLN A 35 0.06 15.04 -9.00
CA GLN A 35 0.95 14.50 -7.97
C GLN A 35 0.16 13.95 -6.77
N LEU A 36 -0.86 14.68 -6.32
CA LEU A 36 -1.73 14.26 -5.23
C LEU A 36 -2.49 12.97 -5.60
N THR A 37 -3.07 12.91 -6.80
CA THR A 37 -3.78 11.70 -7.24
C THR A 37 -2.84 10.51 -7.42
N LYS A 38 -1.62 10.72 -7.94
CA LYS A 38 -0.61 9.65 -8.01
C LYS A 38 -0.24 9.12 -6.61
N THR A 39 -0.08 10.03 -5.64
CA THR A 39 0.16 9.66 -4.23
C THR A 39 -0.99 8.82 -3.68
N LEU A 40 -2.24 9.28 -3.88
CA LEU A 40 -3.44 8.59 -3.41
C LEU A 40 -3.55 7.17 -4.01
N ILE A 41 -3.27 7.02 -5.30
CA ILE A 41 -3.28 5.71 -5.97
C ILE A 41 -2.24 4.77 -5.36
N ILE A 42 -1.01 5.24 -5.13
CA ILE A 42 0.05 4.42 -4.51
C ILE A 42 -0.33 4.01 -3.08
N LEU A 43 -0.89 4.95 -2.30
CA LEU A 43 -1.37 4.70 -0.94
C LEU A 43 -2.48 3.64 -0.87
N VAL A 44 -3.25 3.44 -1.94
CA VAL A 44 -4.31 2.43 -2.02
C VAL A 44 -3.78 1.10 -2.55
N ILE A 45 -2.82 1.13 -3.46
CA ILE A 45 -2.23 -0.09 -4.04
C ILE A 45 -1.42 -0.87 -3.00
N ILE A 46 -0.64 -0.19 -2.15
CA ILE A 46 0.18 -0.84 -1.12
C ILE A 46 -0.64 -1.71 -0.15
N PRO A 47 -1.69 -1.19 0.54
CA PRO A 47 -2.52 -2.01 1.41
C PRO A 47 -3.24 -3.12 0.63
N PHE A 48 -3.65 -2.86 -0.61
CA PHE A 48 -4.30 -3.86 -1.45
C PHE A 48 -3.40 -5.05 -1.74
N ILE A 49 -2.15 -4.80 -2.17
CA ILE A 49 -1.15 -5.86 -2.42
C ILE A 49 -0.84 -6.63 -1.14
N ASN A 50 -0.63 -5.92 -0.02
CA ASN A 50 -0.36 -6.56 1.27
C ASN A 50 -1.52 -7.48 1.69
N GLN A 51 -2.76 -7.04 1.54
CA GLN A 51 -3.93 -7.86 1.86
C GLN A 51 -4.12 -9.06 0.93
N LEU A 52 -3.88 -8.86 -0.38
CA LEU A 52 -3.95 -9.94 -1.36
C LEU A 52 -2.92 -11.03 -1.07
N LEU A 53 -1.69 -10.65 -0.70
CA LEU A 53 -0.62 -11.59 -0.38
C LEU A 53 -0.97 -12.48 0.82
N VAL A 54 -1.51 -11.88 1.89
CA VAL A 54 -1.97 -12.64 3.07
C VAL A 54 -3.08 -13.62 2.69
N LEU A 55 -4.05 -13.17 1.87
CA LEU A 55 -5.17 -14.02 1.45
C LEU A 55 -4.71 -15.22 0.59
N LEU A 56 -3.75 -15.01 -0.32
CA LEU A 56 -3.15 -16.09 -1.11
C LEU A 56 -2.48 -17.14 -0.22
N ILE A 57 -1.74 -16.72 0.80
CA ILE A 57 -1.07 -17.66 1.73
C ILE A 57 -2.08 -18.48 2.52
N ILE A 58 -3.16 -17.86 3.02
CA ILE A 58 -4.25 -18.58 3.69
C ILE A 58 -4.86 -19.62 2.75
N PHE A 59 -5.14 -19.24 1.51
CA PHE A 59 -5.74 -20.13 0.51
C PHE A 59 -4.84 -21.32 0.18
N PHE A 60 -3.54 -21.10 -0.07
CA PHE A 60 -2.57 -22.17 -0.29
C PHE A 60 -2.42 -23.08 0.94
N ASN A 61 -2.45 -22.54 2.16
CA ASN A 61 -2.39 -23.36 3.36
C ASN A 61 -3.63 -24.23 3.55
N PHE A 62 -4.84 -23.69 3.30
CA PHE A 62 -6.08 -24.45 3.42
C PHE A 62 -6.11 -25.66 2.46
N ASN A 63 -5.67 -25.49 1.21
CA ASN A 63 -5.61 -26.58 0.24
C ASN A 63 -4.60 -27.67 0.62
N ASN A 64 -3.46 -27.28 1.21
CA ASN A 64 -2.43 -28.24 1.66
C ASN A 64 -2.86 -29.04 2.90
N ILE A 65 -3.66 -28.46 3.80
CA ILE A 65 -4.16 -29.17 5.00
C ILE A 65 -5.08 -30.32 4.62
N LYS A 66 -5.87 -30.17 3.55
CA LYS A 66 -6.74 -31.27 3.04
C LYS A 66 -5.97 -32.47 2.50
N GLN A 67 -4.67 -32.34 2.22
CA GLN A 67 -3.88 -33.36 1.53
C GLN A 67 -2.94 -34.16 2.45
N SER A 68 -2.76 -33.75 3.72
CA SER A 68 -1.74 -34.34 4.60
C SER A 68 -2.36 -35.11 5.77
N HIS A 69 -2.71 -36.37 5.54
CA HIS A 69 -3.07 -37.34 6.59
C HIS A 69 -1.99 -38.43 6.79
N GLU A 70 -0.71 -38.10 6.53
CA GLU A 70 0.44 -38.98 6.80
C GLU A 70 1.57 -38.27 7.55
N GLU A 71 2.22 -39.03 8.44
CA GLU A 71 2.84 -38.62 9.70
C GLU A 71 4.28 -38.04 9.62
N THR A 72 4.68 -37.40 10.73
CA THR A 72 6.03 -37.01 11.18
C THR A 72 6.78 -35.86 10.49
N ASN A 73 6.69 -35.64 9.17
CA ASN A 73 7.27 -34.43 8.55
C ASN A 73 6.41 -33.16 8.70
N THR A 74 5.22 -33.31 9.30
CA THR A 74 4.20 -32.27 9.46
C THR A 74 4.57 -31.19 10.48
N ILE A 75 5.29 -31.52 11.56
CA ILE A 75 5.61 -30.56 12.64
C ILE A 75 6.58 -29.47 12.17
N LEU A 76 7.64 -29.85 11.43
CA LEU A 76 8.65 -28.91 10.95
C LEU A 76 8.08 -28.00 9.84
N ILE A 77 7.24 -28.55 8.96
CA ILE A 77 6.51 -27.81 7.93
C ILE A 77 5.50 -26.84 8.57
N TYR A 78 4.80 -27.27 9.63
CA TYR A 78 3.85 -26.42 10.35
C TYR A 78 4.54 -25.24 11.05
N ASN A 79 5.67 -25.48 11.72
CA ASN A 79 6.44 -24.41 12.37
C ASN A 79 6.99 -23.39 11.36
N ASN A 80 7.52 -23.84 10.21
CA ASN A 80 7.97 -22.92 9.16
C ASN A 80 6.80 -22.09 8.57
N LYS A 81 5.62 -22.69 8.40
CA LYS A 81 4.42 -21.99 7.93
C LYS A 81 3.92 -20.96 8.95
N LEU A 82 3.97 -21.27 10.25
CA LEU A 82 3.60 -20.35 11.31
C LEU A 82 4.52 -19.12 11.33
N ILE A 83 5.84 -19.33 11.18
CA ILE A 83 6.84 -18.24 11.13
C ILE A 83 6.57 -17.31 9.94
N ILE A 84 6.32 -17.88 8.75
CA ILE A 84 5.97 -17.09 7.55
C ILE A 84 4.69 -16.27 7.80
N TYR A 85 3.69 -16.87 8.46
CA TYR A 85 2.43 -16.20 8.75
C TYR A 85 2.60 -15.02 9.71
N ILE A 86 3.36 -15.22 10.81
CA ILE A 86 3.68 -14.18 11.79
C ILE A 86 4.47 -13.05 11.12
N PHE A 87 5.46 -13.39 10.29
CA PHE A 87 6.26 -12.41 9.57
C PHE A 87 5.39 -11.56 8.61
N LEU A 88 4.52 -12.19 7.81
CA LEU A 88 3.62 -11.47 6.91
C LEU A 88 2.58 -10.64 7.64
N SER A 89 1.98 -11.18 8.70
CA SER A 89 1.01 -10.44 9.52
C SER A 89 1.67 -9.19 10.10
N SER A 90 2.90 -9.31 10.60
CA SER A 90 3.69 -8.17 11.07
C SER A 90 3.89 -7.14 9.97
N PHE A 91 4.18 -7.57 8.73
CA PHE A 91 4.34 -6.69 7.58
C PHE A 91 3.07 -5.87 7.26
N THR A 92 1.87 -6.44 7.47
CA THR A 92 0.63 -5.68 7.30
C THR A 92 0.43 -4.60 8.35
N HIS A 93 0.99 -4.76 9.56
CA HIS A 93 1.01 -3.71 10.58
C HIS A 93 1.97 -2.56 10.24
N PHE A 94 2.92 -2.76 9.32
CA PHE A 94 3.77 -1.69 8.80
C PHE A 94 3.12 -0.86 7.70
N THR A 95 1.94 -1.21 7.20
CA THR A 95 1.22 -0.44 6.17
C THR A 95 1.09 1.07 6.49
N PRO A 96 0.77 1.50 7.72
CA PRO A 96 0.72 2.93 8.07
C PRO A 96 2.06 3.66 7.94
N VAL A 97 3.19 2.96 8.03
CA VAL A 97 4.54 3.53 7.89
C VAL A 97 4.85 3.88 6.44
N PHE A 98 4.26 3.17 5.47
CA PHE A 98 4.41 3.52 4.06
C PHE A 98 3.72 4.84 3.71
N ASN A 99 2.71 5.28 4.48
CA ASN A 99 1.98 6.51 4.20
C ASN A 99 2.89 7.76 4.17
N PRO A 100 3.67 8.08 5.22
CA PRO A 100 4.60 9.20 5.18
C PRO A 100 5.72 8.99 4.14
N ILE A 101 6.20 7.76 3.93
CA ILE A 101 7.25 7.46 2.94
C ILE A 101 6.77 7.80 1.53
N VAL A 102 5.60 7.32 1.14
CA VAL A 102 5.00 7.60 -0.17
C VAL A 102 4.82 9.09 -0.34
N CYS A 103 4.26 9.79 0.65
CA CYS A 103 4.08 11.24 0.60
C CYS A 103 5.40 12.00 0.41
N ILE A 104 6.49 11.59 1.07
CA ILE A 104 7.82 12.23 0.91
C ILE A 104 8.37 11.98 -0.50
N ILE A 105 8.15 10.81 -1.09
CA ILE A 105 8.69 10.46 -2.41
C ILE A 105 7.89 11.14 -3.53
N THR A 106 6.57 11.21 -3.41
CA THR A 106 5.69 11.64 -4.50
C THR A 106 5.30 13.11 -4.45
N ASN A 107 5.36 13.74 -3.28
CA ASN A 107 4.92 15.12 -3.07
C ASN A 107 6.11 16.04 -2.75
N LYS A 108 6.59 16.76 -3.78
CA LYS A 108 7.76 17.66 -3.69
C LYS A 108 7.63 18.74 -2.60
N PRO A 109 6.54 19.53 -2.51
CA PRO A 109 6.42 20.53 -1.44
C PRO A 109 6.38 19.89 -0.05
N TYR A 110 5.79 18.69 0.09
CA TYR A 110 5.81 17.96 1.36
C TYR A 110 7.23 17.51 1.74
N LYS A 111 7.98 16.97 0.78
CA LYS A 111 9.40 16.60 0.95
C LYS A 111 10.24 17.78 1.40
N GLU A 112 10.09 18.93 0.75
CA GLU A 112 10.83 20.15 1.08
C GLU A 112 10.49 20.64 2.50
N ALA A 113 9.21 20.61 2.88
CA ALA A 113 8.79 20.97 4.24
C ALA A 113 9.41 20.05 5.31
N VAL A 114 9.45 18.73 5.07
CA VAL A 114 10.06 17.76 5.99
C VAL A 114 11.57 17.97 6.08
N LEU A 115 12.27 18.10 4.95
CA LEU A 115 13.72 18.30 4.92
C LEU A 115 14.14 19.63 5.55
N ASN A 116 13.37 20.70 5.33
CA ASN A 116 13.64 22.00 5.95
C ASN A 116 13.46 21.96 7.46
N ARG A 117 12.43 21.26 7.97
CA ARG A 117 12.29 21.04 9.43
C ARG A 117 13.45 20.25 10.02
N LEU A 118 13.93 19.22 9.33
CA LEU A 118 15.08 18.43 9.77
C LEU A 118 16.39 19.23 9.78
N ARG A 119 16.51 20.27 8.93
CA ARG A 119 17.68 21.16 8.90
C ARG A 119 17.66 22.24 9.99
N ILE A 120 16.49 22.67 10.44
CA ILE A 120 16.33 23.78 11.41
C ILE A 120 16.57 23.31 12.86
N HIS A 121 16.51 22.01 13.13
CA HIS A 121 17.04 21.42 14.36
C HIS A 121 18.38 20.73 14.08
N PRO A 122 19.51 21.46 14.03
CA PRO A 122 20.80 20.80 14.20
C PRO A 122 20.80 20.20 15.61
N GLN A 123 21.19 18.92 15.69
CA GLN A 123 21.60 18.32 16.96
C GLN A 123 22.84 19.04 17.50
#